data_AF-A0A438DKH7-F1
#
_entry.id   AF-A0A438DKH7-F1
#
_cell.length_a   1.000
_cell.length_b   1.000
_cell.length_c   1.000
_cell.angle_alpha   90.00
_cell.angle_beta   90.00
_cell.angle_gamma   90.00
#
_symmetry.space_group_name_H-M   'P 1'
#
loop_
_entity.id
_entity.type
_entity.pdbx_description
1 polymer ?
#
loop_
_entity_poly.entity_id
_entity_poly.type
_entity_poly.pdbx_seq_one_letter_code
_entity_poly.pdbx_strand_id
1 'polypeptide(L)'
;MRKSGFKPDDVTYVGLLSACSHAGLVEEGLKYFDELVKDRSILVREDHYACLVDLCGRAGRLKEAFGFIERLETKPSARVWGALLAGCNVHANVKIGKQAAKKLLEVEPENAGTYLLLSNIYASTGKWREAARVRLKMKDKGLKKQPGCSWIEVGNRVHVFVVGDKSHSQSKLIYSLLRDLHSKMKKAGYEPNNDFISDEDFSLT
;
A
#
# COMPACT_ATOMS: atom_id res chain seq x y z
N MET A 1 13.19 -11.17 24.17
CA MET A 1 12.59 -12.48 23.84
C MET A 1 13.61 -13.62 23.93
N ARG A 2 14.44 -13.89 22.92
CA ARG A 2 15.42 -15.02 22.94
C ARG A 2 16.38 -15.00 24.14
N LYS A 3 16.95 -13.84 24.48
CA LYS A 3 17.82 -13.67 25.67
C LYS A 3 17.11 -13.98 27.01
N SER A 4 15.78 -13.92 27.02
CA SER A 4 14.95 -14.23 28.18
C SER A 4 14.41 -15.67 28.16
N GLY A 5 14.92 -16.52 27.26
CA GLY A 5 14.54 -17.93 27.14
C GLY A 5 13.27 -18.22 26.33
N PHE A 6 12.57 -17.21 25.80
CA PHE A 6 11.38 -17.41 24.99
C PHE A 6 11.74 -17.76 23.55
N LYS A 7 11.12 -18.81 23.02
CA LYS A 7 11.28 -19.27 21.63
C LYS A 7 10.29 -18.53 20.72
N PRO A 8 10.76 -17.90 19.62
CA PRO A 8 9.87 -17.34 18.60
C PRO A 8 8.98 -18.41 17.97
N ASP A 9 7.75 -18.04 17.64
CA ASP A 9 6.79 -18.83 16.87
C ASP A 9 6.55 -18.19 15.48
N ASP A 10 5.64 -18.77 14.69
CA ASP A 10 5.31 -18.27 13.35
C ASP A 10 4.79 -16.82 13.39
N VAL A 11 3.91 -16.50 14.35
CA VAL A 11 3.37 -15.15 14.52
C VAL A 11 4.47 -14.13 14.85
N THR A 12 5.42 -14.50 15.70
CA THR A 12 6.58 -13.67 16.04
C THR A 12 7.38 -13.30 14.78
N TYR A 13 7.63 -14.28 13.90
CA TYR A 13 8.36 -14.04 12.65
C TYR A 13 7.59 -13.17 11.66
N VAL A 14 6.27 -13.32 11.56
CA VAL A 14 5.43 -12.41 10.75
C VAL A 14 5.57 -10.96 11.24
N GLY A 15 5.48 -10.75 12.55
CA GLY A 15 5.66 -9.42 13.14
C GLY A 15 7.07 -8.83 12.89
N LEU A 16 8.10 -9.65 13.06
CA LEU A 16 9.50 -9.27 12.81
C LEU A 16 9.72 -8.88 11.34
N LEU A 17 9.27 -9.71 10.39
CA LEU A 17 9.43 -9.46 8.96
C LEU A 17 8.61 -8.24 8.50
N SER A 18 7.40 -8.05 9.05
CA SER A 18 6.61 -6.85 8.80
C SER A 18 7.31 -5.58 9.30
N ALA A 19 7.91 -5.61 10.49
CA ALA A 19 8.69 -4.50 11.00
C ALA A 19 9.89 -4.18 10.11
N CYS A 20 10.64 -5.20 9.65
CA CYS A 20 11.71 -5.03 8.69
C CYS A 20 11.21 -4.39 7.38
N SER A 21 10.04 -4.82 6.87
CA SER A 21 9.41 -4.24 5.68
C SER A 21 9.14 -2.75 5.82
N HIS A 22 8.52 -2.34 6.92
CA HIS A 22 8.20 -0.94 7.18
C HIS A 22 9.45 -0.08 7.46
N ALA A 23 10.48 -0.65 8.08
CA ALA A 23 11.74 0.02 8.36
C ALA A 23 12.72 0.03 7.18
N GLY A 24 12.44 -0.72 6.10
CA GLY A 24 13.35 -0.86 4.96
C GLY A 24 14.61 -1.70 5.25
N LEU A 25 14.59 -2.53 6.29
CA LEU A 25 15.71 -3.38 6.72
C LEU A 25 15.74 -4.69 5.92
N VAL A 26 16.12 -4.59 4.65
CA VAL A 26 16.04 -5.70 3.69
C VAL A 26 16.95 -6.87 4.06
N GLU A 27 18.21 -6.60 4.35
CA GLU A 27 19.19 -7.66 4.62
C GLU A 27 18.87 -8.38 5.94
N GLU A 28 18.44 -7.65 6.97
CA GLU A 28 17.98 -8.22 8.23
C GLU A 28 16.73 -9.08 8.03
N GLY A 29 15.74 -8.58 7.27
CA GLY A 29 14.53 -9.34 6.97
C GLY A 29 14.82 -10.66 6.25
N LEU A 30 15.71 -10.64 5.25
CA LEU A 30 16.15 -11.83 4.54
C LEU A 30 16.91 -12.80 5.46
N LYS A 31 17.79 -12.29 6.31
CA LYS A 31 18.50 -13.08 7.32
C LYS A 31 17.53 -13.76 8.29
N TYR A 32 16.55 -13.03 8.82
CA TYR A 32 15.57 -13.60 9.74
C TYR A 32 14.68 -14.64 9.07
N PHE A 33 14.33 -14.45 7.80
CA PHE A 33 13.60 -15.46 7.05
C PHE A 33 14.44 -16.73 6.81
N ASP A 34 15.72 -16.59 6.49
CA ASP A 34 16.62 -17.75 6.37
C ASP A 34 16.78 -18.49 7.70
N GLU A 35 16.87 -17.77 8.83
CA GLU A 35 16.81 -18.39 10.17
C GLU A 35 15.52 -19.18 10.40
N LEU A 36 14.36 -18.62 10.01
CA LEU A 36 13.07 -19.28 10.10
C LEU A 36 13.03 -20.57 9.27
N VAL A 37 13.47 -20.51 8.01
CA VAL A 37 13.48 -21.67 7.10
C VAL A 37 14.39 -22.79 7.62
N LYS A 38 15.50 -22.43 8.28
CA LYS A 38 16.42 -23.40 8.90
C LYS A 38 15.84 -24.02 10.17
N ASP A 39 15.03 -23.28 10.92
CA ASP A 39 14.32 -23.82 12.08
C ASP A 39 13.09 -24.63 11.65
N ARG A 40 13.32 -25.92 11.39
CA ARG A 40 12.28 -26.88 10.98
C ARG A 40 11.16 -27.09 12.00
N SER A 41 11.27 -26.54 13.20
CA SER A 41 10.20 -26.61 14.19
C SER A 41 9.09 -25.58 13.98
N ILE A 42 9.30 -24.60 13.09
CA ILE A 42 8.31 -23.58 12.75
C ILE A 42 7.90 -23.77 11.29
N LEU A 43 6.60 -23.88 11.04
CA LEU A 43 6.07 -24.03 9.69
C LEU A 43 6.11 -22.68 8.97
N VAL A 44 6.82 -22.62 7.83
CA VAL A 44 6.81 -21.43 6.98
C VAL A 44 5.48 -21.34 6.23
N ARG A 45 4.67 -20.36 6.60
CA ARG A 45 3.37 -20.05 6.01
C ARG A 45 3.44 -18.92 4.98
N GLU A 46 2.40 -18.80 4.18
CA GLU A 46 2.21 -17.73 3.18
C GLU A 46 2.42 -16.32 3.77
N ASP A 47 2.03 -16.10 5.03
CA ASP A 47 2.17 -14.79 5.67
C ASP A 47 3.61 -14.29 5.77
N HIS A 48 4.57 -15.20 5.99
CA HIS A 48 5.99 -14.86 6.00
C HIS A 48 6.47 -14.45 4.60
N TYR A 49 6.04 -15.18 3.58
CA TYR A 49 6.36 -14.85 2.18
C TYR A 49 5.74 -13.52 1.76
N ALA A 50 4.49 -13.25 2.13
CA ALA A 50 3.85 -11.98 1.84
C ALA A 50 4.61 -10.79 2.47
N CYS A 51 5.15 -10.95 3.69
CA CYS A 51 6.03 -9.95 4.30
C CYS A 51 7.35 -9.78 3.53
N LEU A 52 7.97 -10.86 3.05
CA LEU A 52 9.16 -10.76 2.20
C LEU A 52 8.90 -10.09 0.85
N VAL A 53 7.77 -10.42 0.21
CA VAL A 53 7.37 -9.81 -1.06
C VAL A 53 7.12 -8.32 -0.87
N ASP A 54 6.47 -7.91 0.22
CA ASP A 54 6.29 -6.49 0.57
C ASP A 54 7.64 -5.79 0.83
N LEU A 55 8.53 -6.41 1.61
CA LEU A 55 9.87 -5.89 1.91
C LEU A 55 10.69 -5.67 0.63
N CYS A 56 10.86 -6.72 -0.18
CA CYS A 56 11.61 -6.64 -1.44
C CYS A 56 10.90 -5.73 -2.46
N GLY A 57 9.57 -5.74 -2.48
CA GLY A 57 8.75 -4.91 -3.34
C GLY A 57 8.95 -3.42 -3.10
N ARG A 58 8.90 -3.00 -1.84
CA ARG A 58 9.18 -1.61 -1.41
C ARG A 58 10.61 -1.19 -1.72
N ALA A 59 11.57 -2.10 -1.56
CA ALA A 59 12.98 -1.85 -1.85
C ALA A 59 13.35 -1.88 -3.35
N GLY A 60 12.40 -2.15 -4.24
CA GLY A 60 12.66 -2.22 -5.70
C GLY A 60 13.33 -3.53 -6.16
N ARG A 61 13.51 -4.50 -5.27
CA ARG A 61 14.03 -5.85 -5.56
C ARG A 61 12.92 -6.75 -6.14
N LEU A 62 12.24 -6.25 -7.16
CA LEU A 62 11.00 -6.85 -7.68
C LEU A 62 11.17 -8.25 -8.28
N LYS A 63 12.33 -8.54 -8.88
CA LYS A 63 12.63 -9.89 -9.40
C LYS A 63 12.73 -10.91 -8.28
N GLU A 64 13.36 -10.54 -7.18
CA GLU A 64 13.48 -11.42 -6.02
C GLU A 64 12.14 -11.56 -5.30
N ALA A 65 11.38 -10.46 -5.16
CA ALA A 65 10.01 -10.50 -4.67
C ALA A 65 9.16 -11.49 -5.49
N PHE A 66 9.26 -11.44 -6.82
CA PHE A 66 8.59 -12.42 -7.70
C PHE A 66 9.09 -13.85 -7.47
N GLY A 67 10.40 -14.04 -7.33
CA GLY A 67 10.99 -15.35 -7.03
C GLY A 67 10.53 -15.95 -5.71
N PHE A 68 10.22 -15.15 -4.69
CA PHE A 68 9.60 -15.65 -3.46
C PHE A 68 8.17 -16.17 -3.67
N ILE A 69 7.41 -15.54 -4.57
CA ILE A 69 6.08 -16.03 -4.93
C ILE A 69 6.17 -17.39 -5.62
N GLU A 70 7.17 -17.58 -6.50
CA GLU A 70 7.38 -18.86 -7.19
C GLU A 70 7.81 -20.00 -6.27
N ARG A 71 8.32 -19.70 -5.07
CA ARG A 71 8.66 -20.70 -4.03
C ARG A 71 7.46 -21.17 -3.22
N LEU A 72 6.30 -20.50 -3.33
CA LEU A 72 5.10 -20.96 -2.66
C LEU A 72 4.59 -22.25 -3.33
N GLU A 73 4.46 -23.30 -2.53
CA GLU A 73 3.91 -24.60 -2.98
C GLU A 73 2.40 -24.54 -3.26
N THR A 74 1.73 -23.54 -2.68
CA THR A 74 0.29 -23.31 -2.83
C THR A 74 0.02 -22.08 -3.69
N LYS A 75 -1.21 -21.99 -4.21
CA LYS A 75 -1.64 -20.84 -5.02
C LYS A 75 -1.53 -19.56 -4.17
N PRO A 76 -0.72 -18.56 -4.57
CA PRO A 76 -0.58 -17.34 -3.80
C PRO A 76 -1.88 -16.53 -3.75
N SER A 77 -2.19 -15.98 -2.59
CA SER A 77 -3.36 -15.15 -2.34
C SER A 77 -3.27 -13.77 -3.01
N ALA A 78 -4.39 -13.07 -3.03
CA ALA A 78 -4.45 -11.68 -3.46
C ALA A 78 -3.51 -10.78 -2.64
N ARG A 79 -3.25 -11.09 -1.35
CA ARG A 79 -2.33 -10.30 -0.50
C ARG A 79 -0.92 -10.30 -1.07
N VAL A 80 -0.41 -11.47 -1.45
CA VAL A 80 0.95 -11.64 -1.99
C VAL A 80 1.11 -10.91 -3.32
N TRP A 81 0.18 -11.13 -4.27
CA TRP A 81 0.22 -10.44 -5.56
C TRP A 81 0.00 -8.93 -5.42
N GLY A 82 -0.83 -8.51 -4.46
CA GLY A 82 -1.07 -7.11 -4.11
C GLY A 82 0.19 -6.40 -3.65
N ALA A 83 0.95 -7.01 -2.76
CA ALA A 83 2.24 -6.49 -2.29
C ALA A 83 3.23 -6.30 -3.45
N LEU A 84 3.35 -7.29 -4.33
CA LEU A 84 4.21 -7.19 -5.51
C LEU A 84 3.76 -6.10 -6.48
N LEU A 85 2.45 -5.99 -6.74
CA LEU A 85 1.90 -4.97 -7.62
C LEU A 85 2.13 -3.56 -7.06
N ALA A 86 1.98 -3.38 -5.75
CA ALA A 86 2.28 -2.12 -5.07
C ALA A 86 3.76 -1.72 -5.24
N GLY A 87 4.68 -2.66 -5.04
CA GLY A 87 6.11 -2.44 -5.33
C GLY A 87 6.36 -2.06 -6.80
N CYS A 88 5.72 -2.76 -7.75
CA CYS A 88 5.82 -2.43 -9.17
C CYS A 88 5.29 -1.03 -9.49
N ASN A 89 4.27 -0.56 -8.77
CA ASN A 89 3.72 0.78 -8.92
C ASN A 89 4.70 1.86 -8.46
N VAL A 90 5.37 1.64 -7.33
CA VAL A 90 6.40 2.57 -6.83
C VAL A 90 7.60 2.63 -7.79
N HIS A 91 8.04 1.47 -8.29
CA HIS A 91 9.27 1.34 -9.11
C HIS A 91 9.02 1.27 -10.61
N ALA A 92 7.83 1.67 -11.08
CA ALA A 92 7.43 1.75 -12.49
C ALA A 92 7.70 0.48 -13.34
N ASN A 93 7.65 -0.71 -12.73
CA ASN A 93 7.96 -1.96 -13.44
C ASN A 93 6.74 -2.53 -14.17
N VAL A 94 6.59 -2.15 -15.43
CA VAL A 94 5.46 -2.58 -16.27
C VAL A 94 5.39 -4.09 -16.47
N LYS A 95 6.54 -4.77 -16.63
CA LYS A 95 6.57 -6.20 -16.98
C LYS A 95 6.01 -7.05 -15.84
N ILE A 96 6.58 -6.90 -14.64
CA ILE A 96 6.17 -7.66 -13.46
C ILE A 96 4.80 -7.16 -12.98
N GLY A 97 4.57 -5.84 -13.00
CA GLY A 97 3.29 -5.24 -12.61
C GLY A 97 2.11 -5.75 -13.42
N LYS A 98 2.26 -5.91 -14.75
CA LYS A 98 1.22 -6.49 -15.60
C LYS A 98 0.92 -7.95 -15.23
N GLN A 99 1.95 -8.74 -14.90
CA GLN A 99 1.77 -10.14 -14.49
C GLN A 99 1.05 -10.23 -13.14
N ALA A 100 1.48 -9.44 -12.15
CA ALA A 100 0.86 -9.40 -10.83
C ALA A 100 -0.60 -8.92 -10.91
N ALA A 101 -0.88 -7.87 -11.68
CA ALA A 101 -2.24 -7.38 -11.88
C ALA A 101 -3.13 -8.40 -12.59
N LYS A 102 -2.60 -9.14 -13.58
CA LYS A 102 -3.34 -10.23 -14.22
C LYS A 102 -3.73 -11.30 -13.19
N LYS A 103 -2.78 -11.73 -12.37
CA LYS A 103 -3.01 -12.75 -11.33
C LYS A 103 -4.02 -12.30 -10.27
N LEU A 104 -3.96 -11.03 -9.85
CA LEU A 104 -4.96 -10.44 -8.96
C LEU A 104 -6.35 -10.45 -9.58
N LEU A 105 -6.50 -10.00 -10.83
CA LEU A 105 -7.80 -9.92 -11.49
C LEU A 105 -8.39 -11.29 -11.86
N GLU A 106 -7.57 -12.34 -11.91
CA GLU A 106 -8.03 -13.74 -11.99
C GLU A 106 -8.72 -14.19 -10.69
N VAL A 107 -8.32 -13.63 -9.54
CA VAL A 107 -8.88 -13.97 -8.20
C VAL A 107 -9.97 -13.00 -7.79
N GLU A 108 -9.76 -11.70 -8.00
CA GLU A 108 -10.65 -10.60 -7.61
C GLU A 108 -10.93 -9.69 -8.83
N PRO A 109 -11.83 -10.08 -9.75
CA PRO A 109 -12.09 -9.35 -11.00
C PRO A 109 -12.64 -7.92 -10.81
N GLU A 110 -13.12 -7.62 -9.60
CA GLU A 110 -13.76 -6.37 -9.18
C GLU A 110 -12.87 -5.51 -8.27
N ASN A 111 -11.61 -5.88 -8.06
CA ASN A 111 -10.70 -5.09 -7.25
C ASN A 111 -10.29 -3.80 -7.98
N ALA A 112 -10.97 -2.69 -7.64
CA ALA A 112 -10.69 -1.35 -8.16
C ALA A 112 -9.23 -0.91 -7.96
N GLY A 113 -8.62 -1.28 -6.82
CA GLY A 113 -7.23 -0.96 -6.50
C GLY A 113 -6.25 -1.53 -7.53
N THR A 114 -6.47 -2.77 -7.96
CA THR A 114 -5.63 -3.42 -8.97
C THR A 114 -5.65 -2.69 -10.32
N TYR A 115 -6.82 -2.25 -10.79
CA TYR A 115 -6.93 -1.46 -12.02
C TYR A 115 -6.20 -0.11 -11.88
N LEU A 116 -6.34 0.55 -10.74
CA LEU A 116 -5.68 1.83 -10.49
C LEU A 116 -4.16 1.70 -10.48
N LEU A 117 -3.61 0.74 -9.75
CA LEU A 117 -2.17 0.50 -9.70
C LEU A 117 -1.61 0.17 -11.09
N LEU A 118 -2.28 -0.71 -11.85
CA LEU A 118 -1.85 -1.04 -13.22
C LEU A 118 -1.90 0.18 -14.15
N SER A 119 -2.96 1.00 -14.05
CA SER A 119 -3.09 2.24 -14.81
C SER A 119 -1.96 3.22 -14.47
N ASN A 120 -1.65 3.38 -13.19
CA ASN A 120 -0.58 4.26 -12.72
C ASN A 120 0.81 3.79 -13.18
N ILE A 121 1.09 2.48 -13.15
CA ILE A 121 2.33 1.89 -13.70
C ILE A 121 2.50 2.22 -15.19
N TYR A 122 1.41 2.16 -15.96
CA TYR A 122 1.47 2.54 -17.38
C TYR A 122 1.68 4.04 -17.54
N ALA A 123 0.97 4.87 -16.78
CA ALA A 123 1.09 6.33 -16.83
C ALA A 123 2.51 6.81 -16.49
N SER A 124 3.11 6.28 -15.42
CA SER A 124 4.46 6.66 -14.97
C SER A 124 5.57 6.28 -15.95
N THR A 125 5.29 5.39 -16.90
CA THR A 125 6.21 4.99 -17.98
C THR A 125 5.83 5.57 -19.35
N GLY A 126 4.97 6.60 -19.39
CA GLY A 126 4.55 7.27 -20.62
C GLY A 126 3.59 6.48 -21.50
N LYS A 127 3.10 5.32 -21.03
CA LYS A 127 2.15 4.45 -21.77
C LYS A 127 0.71 4.90 -21.53
N TRP A 128 0.43 6.17 -21.82
CA TRP A 128 -0.86 6.82 -21.53
C TRP A 128 -2.06 6.11 -22.16
N ARG A 129 -1.89 5.56 -23.37
CA ARG A 129 -2.95 4.83 -24.07
C ARG A 129 -3.33 3.52 -23.35
N GLU A 130 -2.37 2.86 -22.69
CA GLU A 130 -2.59 1.66 -21.90
C GLU A 130 -3.24 2.03 -20.57
N ALA A 131 -2.75 3.09 -19.93
CA ALA A 131 -3.33 3.62 -18.71
C ALA A 131 -4.81 3.98 -18.89
N ALA A 132 -5.14 4.67 -19.99
CA ALA A 132 -6.52 5.03 -20.35
C ALA A 132 -7.39 3.80 -20.60
N ARG A 133 -6.86 2.79 -21.32
CA ARG A 133 -7.58 1.51 -21.55
C ARG A 133 -7.90 0.78 -20.25
N VAL A 134 -6.98 0.75 -19.28
CA VAL A 134 -7.21 0.13 -17.97
C VAL A 134 -8.28 0.89 -17.18
N ARG A 135 -8.26 2.22 -17.21
CA ARG A 135 -9.27 3.07 -16.55
C ARG A 135 -10.65 2.92 -17.18
N LEU A 136 -10.72 2.83 -18.50
CA LEU A 136 -11.98 2.61 -19.21
C LEU A 136 -12.58 1.26 -18.82
N LYS A 137 -11.78 0.18 -18.84
CA LYS A 137 -12.22 -1.15 -18.40
C LYS A 137 -12.71 -1.18 -16.95
N MET A 138 -12.07 -0.42 -16.07
CA MET A 138 -12.52 -0.25 -14.68
C MET A 138 -13.89 0.44 -14.63
N LYS A 139 -14.07 1.52 -15.40
CA LYS A 139 -15.33 2.27 -15.48
C LYS A 139 -16.47 1.45 -16.09
N ASP A 140 -16.21 0.68 -17.14
CA ASP A 140 -17.20 -0.18 -17.81
C ASP A 140 -17.74 -1.26 -16.87
N LYS A 141 -16.94 -1.69 -15.89
CA LYS A 141 -17.33 -2.59 -14.80
C LYS A 141 -18.05 -1.88 -13.64
N GLY A 142 -18.29 -0.57 -13.74
CA GLY A 142 -18.88 0.23 -12.67
C GLY A 142 -17.98 0.42 -11.43
N LEU A 143 -16.71 0.02 -11.51
CA LEU A 143 -15.80 0.06 -10.37
C LEU A 143 -15.32 1.49 -10.14
N LYS A 144 -15.37 1.90 -8.87
CA LYS A 144 -14.86 3.20 -8.42
C LYS A 144 -13.94 2.98 -7.22
N LYS A 145 -12.90 3.81 -7.11
CA LYS A 145 -12.12 3.87 -5.87
C LYS A 145 -13.06 4.40 -4.79
N GLN A 146 -13.24 3.66 -3.70
CA GLN A 146 -13.83 4.24 -2.51
C GLN A 146 -12.86 5.30 -1.97
N PRO A 147 -13.29 6.55 -1.79
CA PRO A 147 -12.42 7.56 -1.21
C PRO A 147 -12.07 7.15 0.23
N GLY A 148 -10.87 7.53 0.68
CA GLY A 148 -10.53 7.39 2.09
C GLY A 148 -11.45 8.29 2.92
N CYS A 149 -11.93 7.78 4.05
CA CYS A 149 -12.68 8.56 5.02
C CYS A 149 -12.05 8.40 6.40
N SER A 150 -12.07 9.46 7.19
CA SER A 150 -11.85 9.41 8.63
C SER A 150 -13.17 9.74 9.32
N TRP A 151 -13.31 9.33 10.57
CA TRP A 151 -14.48 9.69 11.37
C TRP A 151 -14.09 9.86 12.83
N ILE A 152 -14.84 10.70 13.53
CA ILE A 152 -14.75 10.86 14.99
C ILE A 152 -16.15 10.77 15.58
N GLU A 153 -16.23 10.41 16.85
CA GLU A 153 -17.47 10.43 17.61
C GLU A 153 -17.43 11.55 18.65
N VAL A 154 -18.41 12.45 18.61
CA VAL A 154 -18.55 13.55 19.56
C VAL A 154 -20.00 13.63 20.02
N GLY A 155 -20.23 13.52 21.33
CA GLY A 155 -21.58 13.61 21.88
C GLY A 155 -22.56 12.60 21.27
N ASN A 156 -22.12 11.34 21.11
CA ASN A 156 -22.91 10.25 20.53
C ASN A 156 -23.35 10.50 19.07
N ARG A 157 -22.60 11.32 18.33
CA ARG A 157 -22.76 11.54 16.88
C ARG A 157 -21.45 11.23 16.16
N VAL A 158 -21.54 10.45 15.08
CA VAL A 158 -20.42 10.16 14.20
C VAL A 158 -20.30 11.27 13.16
N HIS A 159 -19.13 11.87 13.08
CA HIS A 159 -18.76 12.89 12.11
C HIS A 159 -17.78 12.27 11.11
N VAL A 160 -18.18 12.16 9.84
CA VAL A 160 -17.36 11.57 8.78
C VAL A 160 -16.72 12.69 7.94
N PHE A 161 -15.45 12.49 7.60
CA PHE A 161 -14.67 13.39 6.77
C PHE A 161 -14.10 12.63 5.58
N VAL A 162 -14.44 13.11 4.39
CA VAL A 162 -13.92 12.59 3.12
C VAL A 162 -13.14 13.70 2.43
N VAL A 163 -12.06 13.35 1.72
CA VAL A 163 -11.26 14.33 0.98
C VAL A 163 -12.15 15.15 0.04
N GLY A 164 -12.11 16.48 0.19
CA GLY A 164 -12.89 17.43 -0.59
C GLY A 164 -14.37 17.53 -0.22
N ASP A 165 -14.87 16.73 0.73
CA ASP A 165 -16.27 16.76 1.14
C ASP A 165 -16.58 18.00 1.99
N LYS A 166 -17.70 18.65 1.66
CA LYS A 166 -18.21 19.84 2.34
C LYS A 166 -19.63 19.64 2.89
N SER A 167 -20.14 18.40 2.88
CA SER A 167 -21.49 18.04 3.32
C SER A 167 -21.72 18.25 4.83
N HIS A 168 -20.65 18.29 5.62
CA HIS A 168 -20.72 18.51 7.05
C HIS A 168 -21.37 19.86 7.40
N SER A 169 -22.30 19.89 8.36
CA SER A 169 -23.04 21.11 8.75
C SER A 169 -22.14 22.26 9.21
N GLN A 170 -20.99 21.93 9.81
CA GLN A 170 -19.97 22.88 10.25
C GLN A 170 -18.77 23.00 9.29
N SER A 171 -18.89 22.56 8.04
CA SER A 171 -17.78 22.54 7.07
C SER A 171 -17.03 23.87 6.99
N LYS A 172 -17.75 25.01 6.91
CA LYS A 172 -17.14 26.36 6.90
C LYS A 172 -16.21 26.61 8.09
N LEU A 173 -16.64 26.25 9.29
CA LEU A 173 -15.86 26.44 10.52
C LEU A 173 -14.63 25.53 10.53
N ILE A 174 -14.81 24.26 10.18
CA ILE A 174 -13.72 23.26 10.14
C ILE A 174 -12.62 23.70 9.19
N TYR A 175 -12.99 24.12 7.96
CA TYR A 175 -12.01 24.62 7.00
C TYR A 175 -11.35 25.93 7.43
N SER A 176 -12.05 26.79 8.19
CA SER A 176 -11.44 27.98 8.78
C SER A 176 -10.38 27.63 9.81
N LEU A 177 -10.70 26.75 10.76
CA LEU A 177 -9.76 26.27 11.77
C LEU A 177 -8.56 25.56 11.15
N LEU A 178 -8.78 24.79 10.08
CA LEU A 178 -7.71 24.10 9.36
C LEU A 178 -6.75 25.08 8.67
N ARG A 179 -7.26 26.18 8.10
CA ARG A 179 -6.43 27.26 7.54
C ARG A 179 -5.61 27.97 8.60
N ASP A 180 -6.24 28.28 9.74
CA ASP A 180 -5.55 28.93 10.86
C ASP A 180 -4.44 28.04 11.42
N LEU A 181 -4.71 26.73 11.57
CA LEU A 181 -3.72 25.75 12.00
C LEU A 181 -2.55 25.66 11.01
N HIS A 182 -2.82 25.55 9.71
CA HIS A 182 -1.78 25.57 8.68
C HIS A 182 -0.92 26.84 8.74
N SER A 183 -1.54 28.01 8.93
CA SER A 183 -0.81 29.28 9.08
C SER A 183 0.13 29.25 10.30
N LYS A 184 -0.35 28.73 11.44
CA LYS A 184 0.47 28.57 12.65
C LYS A 184 1.61 27.58 12.45
N MET A 185 1.35 26.44 11.80
CA MET A 185 2.37 25.43 11.49
C MET A 185 3.48 26.01 10.59
N LYS A 186 3.12 26.74 9.52
CA LYS A 186 4.10 27.42 8.66
C LYS A 186 4.97 28.42 9.44
N LYS A 187 4.36 29.23 10.32
CA LYS A 187 5.09 30.16 11.19
C LYS A 187 6.04 29.46 12.17
N ALA A 188 5.74 28.21 12.56
CA ALA A 188 6.58 27.38 13.41
C ALA A 188 7.69 26.63 12.64
N GLY A 189 7.84 26.86 11.33
CA GLY A 189 8.87 26.23 10.50
C GLY A 189 8.46 24.93 9.82
N TYR A 190 7.17 24.58 9.79
CA TYR A 190 6.69 23.45 9.00
C TYR A 190 6.74 23.78 7.50
N GLU A 191 7.52 23.00 6.75
CA GLU A 191 7.54 23.01 5.29
C GLU A 191 6.70 21.83 4.74
N PRO A 192 5.59 22.10 4.05
CA PRO A 192 4.80 21.04 3.44
C PRO A 192 5.58 20.36 2.30
N ASN A 193 5.55 19.03 2.27
CA ASN A 193 6.16 18.28 1.18
C ASN A 193 5.21 18.31 -0.04
N ASN A 194 5.57 19.06 -1.08
CA ASN A 194 4.72 19.33 -2.24
C ASN A 194 4.72 18.23 -3.32
N ASP A 195 5.44 17.12 -3.11
CA ASP A 195 5.59 16.06 -4.12
C ASP A 195 4.29 15.37 -4.57
N PHE A 196 3.16 15.59 -3.88
CA PHE A 196 1.88 14.94 -4.16
C PHE A 196 0.63 15.83 -4.07
N ILE A 197 0.77 17.15 -3.94
CA ILE A 197 -0.36 18.08 -3.83
C ILE A 197 -0.41 18.94 -5.09
N SER A 198 -1.43 18.75 -5.94
CA SER A 198 -1.75 19.74 -6.97
C SER A 198 -2.30 21.00 -6.30
N ASP A 199 -1.76 22.16 -6.66
CA ASP A 199 -2.09 23.51 -6.13
C ASP A 199 -3.60 23.90 -6.19
N GLU A 200 -4.45 23.06 -6.78
CA GLU A 200 -5.90 23.25 -6.82
C GLU A 200 -6.60 23.01 -5.46
N ASP A 201 -5.99 22.30 -4.51
CA ASP A 201 -6.65 21.97 -3.22
C ASP A 201 -6.73 23.15 -2.23
N PHE A 202 -5.95 24.22 -2.45
CA PHE A 202 -5.95 25.41 -1.58
C PHE A 202 -6.41 26.69 -2.30
N SER A 203 -6.70 26.61 -3.59
CA SER A 203 -7.06 27.75 -4.44
C SER A 203 -8.54 27.69 -4.82
N LEU A 204 -9.43 27.81 -3.84
CA LEU A 204 -10.84 28.11 -4.09
C LEU A 204 -11.21 29.37 -3.32
N THR A 205 -11.05 30.50 -4.02
CA THR A 205 -11.78 31.76 -3.75
C THR A 205 -13.28 31.54 -3.81
#